data_AF-A0A354HYR6-F1
#
_entry.id   AF-A0A354HYR6-F1
#
_cell.length_a   1.000
_cell.length_b   1.000
_cell.length_c   1.000
_cell.angle_alpha   90.00
_cell.angle_beta   90.00
_cell.angle_gamma   90.00
#
_symmetry.space_group_name_H-M   'P 1'
#
loop_
_entity.id
_entity.type
_entity.pdbx_description
1 polymer ?
#
loop_
_entity_poly.entity_id
_entity_poly.type
_entity_poly.pdbx_seq_one_letter_code
_entity_poly.pdbx_strand_id
1 'polypeptide(L)' 'SNMTTSNAIRTLSNFVSEKVIIVDGRKIKIVNESMLRKISKFG' A
#
# COMPACT_ATOMS: atom_id res chain seq x y z
N SER A 1 -8.37 -2.66 14.27
CA SER A 1 -9.04 -2.35 12.99
C SER A 1 -9.42 -3.63 12.28
N ASN A 2 -10.71 -3.82 11.96
CA ASN A 2 -11.21 -4.96 11.18
C ASN A 2 -11.18 -4.65 9.69
N MET A 3 -10.03 -4.88 9.05
CA MET A 3 -9.87 -4.65 7.62
C MET A 3 -10.62 -5.74 6.83
N THR A 4 -11.51 -5.34 5.92
CA THR A 4 -12.13 -6.25 4.96
C THR A 4 -11.23 -6.44 3.74
N THR A 5 -11.33 -7.60 3.07
CA THR A 5 -10.51 -7.92 1.89
C THR A 5 -10.66 -6.87 0.79
N SER A 6 -11.88 -6.42 0.52
CA SER A 6 -12.15 -5.37 -0.48
C SER A 6 -11.49 -4.04 -0.12
N ASN A 7 -11.46 -3.70 1.17
CA ASN A 7 -10.78 -2.49 1.62
C ASN A 7 -9.25 -2.64 1.50
N ALA A 8 -8.70 -3.82 1.82
CA ALA A 8 -7.28 -4.11 1.63
C ALA A 8 -6.84 -4.00 0.17
N ILE A 9 -7.62 -4.58 -0.76
CA ILE A 9 -7.34 -4.49 -2.20
C ILE A 9 -7.34 -3.03 -2.65
N ARG A 10 -8.37 -2.25 -2.26
CA ARG A 10 -8.45 -0.82 -2.62
C ARG A 10 -7.25 -0.03 -2.11
N THR A 11 -6.85 -0.23 -0.85
CA THR A 11 -5.68 0.44 -0.28
C THR A 11 -4.39 0.07 -1.02
N LEU A 12 -4.19 -1.22 -1.32
CA LEU A 12 -3.01 -1.67 -2.08
C LEU A 12 -3.00 -1.10 -3.52
N SER A 13 -4.15 -1.06 -4.19
CA SER A 13 -4.28 -0.44 -5.52
C SER A 13 -3.92 1.04 -5.51
N ASN A 14 -4.32 1.78 -4.47
CA ASN A 14 -3.92 3.18 -4.31
C ASN A 14 -2.41 3.33 -4.16
N PHE A 15 -1.77 2.50 -3.32
CA PHE A 15 -0.31 2.53 -3.16
C PHE A 15 0.45 2.19 -4.44
N VAL A 16 -0.11 1.35 -5.32
CA VAL A 16 0.45 1.09 -6.65
C VAL A 16 0.29 2.30 -7.56
N SER A 17 -0.89 2.92 -7.61
CA SER A 17 -1.16 4.13 -8.40
C SER A 17 -0.22 5.28 -8.02
N GLU A 18 0.00 5.46 -6.72
CA GLU A 18 0.91 6.48 -6.17
C GLU A 18 2.39 6.08 -6.24
N LYS A 19 2.72 4.92 -6.83
CA LYS A 19 4.09 4.39 -6.94
C LYS A 19 4.82 4.29 -5.59
N VAL A 20 4.08 3.94 -4.54
CA VAL A 20 4.61 3.67 -3.20
C VAL A 20 5.06 2.22 -3.09
N ILE A 21 4.29 1.31 -3.69
CA ILE A 21 4.60 -0.12 -3.78
C ILE A 21 4.43 -0.61 -5.23
N ILE A 22 5.04 -1.75 -5.52
CA ILE A 22 4.76 -2.56 -6.69
C ILE A 22 4.22 -3.90 -6.19
N VAL A 23 3.22 -4.43 -6.88
CA VAL A 23 2.66 -5.76 -6.60
C VAL A 23 2.93 -6.67 -7.79
N ASP A 24 3.49 -7.84 -7.53
CA ASP A 24 3.71 -8.92 -8.49
C ASP A 24 3.08 -10.22 -7.93
N GLY A 25 1.82 -10.45 -8.31
CA GLY A 25 1.00 -11.52 -7.75
C GLY A 25 0.83 -11.39 -6.24
N ARG A 26 1.44 -12.30 -5.48
CA ARG A 26 1.44 -12.30 -4.01
C ARG A 26 2.65 -11.59 -3.39
N LYS A 27 3.62 -11.16 -4.21
CA LYS A 27 4.80 -10.44 -3.76
C LYS A 27 4.51 -8.94 -3.79
N ILE A 28 4.92 -8.24 -2.73
CA ILE A 28 4.83 -6.79 -2.64
C ILE A 28 6.25 -6.26 -2.46
N LYS A 29 6.65 -5.32 -3.30
CA LYS A 29 7.93 -4.61 -3.22
C LYS A 29 7.65 -3.15 -2.86
N ILE A 30 8.29 -2.66 -1.81
CA ILE A 30 8.25 -1.24 -1.47
C ILE A 30 9.22 -0.51 -2.40
N VAL A 31 8.73 0.52 -3.09
CA VAL A 31 9.54 1.38 -3.97
C VAL A 31 9.76 2.76 -3.38
N ASN A 32 8.85 3.26 -2.53
CA ASN A 32 9.02 4.53 -1.83
C ASN A 32 8.76 4.39 -0.32
N GLU A 33 9.79 3.96 0.41
CA GLU A 33 9.70 3.72 1.85
C GLU A 33 9.42 5.00 2.65
N SER A 34 9.99 6.15 2.25
CA SER A 34 9.79 7.43 2.93
C SER A 34 8.33 7.86 2.89
N MET A 35 7.68 7.73 1.73
CA MET A 35 6.26 8.02 1.57
C MET A 35 5.39 7.05 2.37
N LEU A 36 5.71 5.75 2.34
CA LEU A 36 4.98 4.75 3.14
C LEU A 36 5.09 5.03 4.65
N ARG A 37 6.26 5.43 5.14
CA ARG A 37 6.45 5.83 6.55
C ARG A 37 5.66 7.09 6.90
N LYS A 38 5.56 8.08 5.99
CA LYS A 38 4.68 9.23 6.18
C LYS A 38 3.22 8.81 6.27
N ILE A 39 2.74 7.99 5.34
CA ILE A 39 1.37 7.45 5.36
C ILE A 39 1.11 6.68 6.67
N SER A 40 2.05 5.85 7.13
CA SER A 40 1.91 5.13 8.40
C SER A 40 1.86 6.04 9.62
N LYS A 41 2.47 7.24 9.55
CA LYS A 41 2.54 8.17 10.68
C LYS A 41 1.34 9.14 10.72
N PHE A 42 0.77 9.47 9.56
CA PHE A 42 -0.30 10.45 9.41
C PHE A 42 -1.65 9.84 8.99
N GLY A 43 -1.66 8.52 8.71
CA GLY A 43 -2.83 7.77 8.26
C GLY A 43 -3.96 7.72 9.27
#